data_AF-A0A8T4AJP0-F1
#
_entry.id   AF-A0A8T4AJP0-F1
#
_cell.length_a   1.000
_cell.length_b   1.000
_cell.length_c   1.000
_cell.angle_alpha   90.00
_cell.angle_beta   90.00
_cell.angle_gamma   90.00
#
_symmetry.space_group_name_H-M   'P 1'
#
loop_
_entity.id
_entity.type
_entity.pdbx_description
1 polymer ?
#
loop_
_entity_poly.entity_id
_entity_poly.type
_entity_poly.pdbx_seq_one_letter_code
_entity_poly.pdbx_strand_id
1 'polypeptide(L)'
;MKFNEDSRVKIPTILHLMRLGYEYLSLKAPTVTWDESTNIFTDIFHQSIKRINPDLGDLEAKQFYDEISLCLENEDLGKAFYEKLTNKSGTRLIDFENFDNNTFNVVTELAYKKDDEEFRPDIILLINGLPLAFIEVKKPNNQDGILAEHKRIQTR
;
A
#
# COMPACT_ATOMS: atom_id res chain seq x y z
N MET A 1 -24.99 -18.50 -5.64
CA MET A 1 -23.87 -17.71 -5.06
C MET A 1 -24.43 -16.91 -3.89
N LYS A 2 -23.82 -16.96 -2.69
CA LYS A 2 -24.30 -16.17 -1.53
C LYS A 2 -24.18 -14.68 -1.87
N PHE A 3 -25.26 -13.92 -1.72
CA PHE A 3 -25.26 -12.46 -1.89
C PHE A 3 -24.59 -11.80 -0.68
N ASN A 4 -23.28 -11.60 -0.75
CA ASN A 4 -22.50 -10.93 0.28
C ASN A 4 -21.56 -9.86 -0.32
N GLU A 5 -20.92 -9.10 0.55
CA GLU A 5 -20.05 -7.99 0.18
C GLU A 5 -18.86 -8.42 -0.69
N ASP A 6 -18.27 -9.57 -0.36
CA ASP A 6 -17.18 -10.16 -1.14
C ASP A 6 -17.57 -10.35 -2.61
N SER A 7 -18.71 -11.03 -2.83
CA SER A 7 -19.19 -11.36 -4.17
C SER A 7 -19.69 -10.16 -4.97
N ARG A 8 -20.17 -9.10 -4.28
CA ARG A 8 -20.88 -7.98 -4.93
C ARG A 8 -20.05 -6.73 -5.10
N VAL A 9 -19.01 -6.53 -4.27
CA VAL A 9 -18.20 -5.32 -4.29
C VAL A 9 -16.72 -5.68 -4.32
N LYS A 10 -16.22 -6.43 -3.34
CA LYS A 10 -14.78 -6.68 -3.19
C LYS A 10 -14.14 -7.38 -4.40
N ILE A 11 -14.67 -8.55 -4.78
CA ILE A 11 -14.17 -9.32 -5.93
C ILE A 11 -14.29 -8.51 -7.23
N PRO A 12 -15.45 -7.89 -7.56
CA PRO A 12 -15.54 -6.99 -8.71
C PRO A 12 -14.51 -5.86 -8.71
N THR A 13 -14.26 -5.22 -7.57
CA THR A 13 -13.24 -4.16 -7.44
C THR A 13 -11.84 -4.68 -7.75
N ILE A 14 -11.46 -5.84 -7.18
CA ILE A 14 -10.14 -6.45 -7.44
C ILE A 14 -10.00 -6.81 -8.92
N LEU A 15 -11.01 -7.44 -9.52
CA LEU A 15 -11.00 -7.78 -10.94
C LEU A 15 -10.88 -6.53 -11.83
N HIS A 16 -11.51 -5.43 -11.43
CA HIS A 16 -11.39 -4.17 -12.15
C HIS A 16 -9.98 -3.58 -12.04
N LEU A 17 -9.39 -3.54 -10.83
CA LEU A 17 -8.02 -3.11 -10.61
C LEU A 17 -7.02 -3.94 -11.43
N MET A 18 -7.22 -5.26 -11.48
CA MET A 18 -6.39 -6.14 -12.30
C MET A 18 -6.48 -5.81 -13.79
N ARG A 19 -7.66 -5.45 -14.28
CA ARG A 19 -7.83 -4.98 -15.67
C ARG A 19 -7.17 -3.62 -15.94
N LEU A 20 -6.95 -2.82 -14.90
CA LEU A 20 -6.22 -1.55 -14.98
C LEU A 20 -4.70 -1.72 -14.85
N GLY A 21 -4.20 -2.96 -14.69
CA GLY A 21 -2.77 -3.26 -14.65
C GLY A 21 -2.22 -3.56 -13.24
N TYR A 22 -3.06 -3.61 -12.21
CA TYR A 22 -2.61 -4.05 -10.88
C TYR A 22 -2.43 -5.56 -10.82
N GLU A 23 -1.31 -6.01 -10.27
CA GLU A 23 -1.10 -7.43 -9.99
C GLU A 23 -1.62 -7.78 -8.59
N TYR A 24 -2.46 -8.82 -8.50
CA TYR A 24 -2.96 -9.31 -7.21
C TYR A 24 -1.89 -10.09 -6.46
N LEU A 25 -1.59 -9.68 -5.22
CA LEU A 25 -0.70 -10.38 -4.31
C LEU A 25 -1.50 -11.16 -3.27
N SER A 26 -1.26 -12.47 -3.22
CA SER A 26 -1.80 -13.32 -2.17
C SER A 26 -0.85 -13.31 -0.96
N LEU A 27 -1.33 -12.83 0.20
CA LEU A 27 -0.59 -12.87 1.47
C LEU A 27 -0.19 -14.30 1.92
N LYS A 28 -0.81 -15.33 1.33
CA LYS A 28 -0.48 -16.74 1.60
C LYS A 28 0.63 -17.28 0.70
N ALA A 29 1.04 -16.52 -0.32
CA ALA A 29 2.09 -16.96 -1.23
C ALA A 29 3.45 -16.87 -0.52
N PRO A 30 4.28 -17.92 -0.54
CA PRO A 30 5.56 -17.94 0.19
C PRO A 30 6.59 -16.95 -0.36
N THR A 31 6.37 -16.44 -1.57
CA THR A 31 7.21 -15.43 -2.23
C THR A 31 6.81 -14.00 -1.89
N VAL A 32 5.70 -13.80 -1.16
CA VAL A 32 5.21 -12.48 -0.79
C VAL A 32 5.67 -12.20 0.63
N THR A 33 6.62 -11.28 0.75
CA THR A 33 7.20 -10.84 2.02
C THR A 33 6.96 -9.34 2.20
N TRP A 34 6.76 -8.92 3.44
CA TRP A 34 6.66 -7.52 3.83
C TRP A 34 7.17 -7.35 5.26
N ASP A 35 7.57 -6.14 5.59
CA ASP A 35 7.89 -5.75 6.96
C ASP A 35 6.59 -5.44 7.70
N GLU A 36 6.27 -6.19 8.76
CA GLU A 36 5.03 -5.98 9.53
C GLU A 36 4.98 -4.63 10.25
N SER A 37 6.13 -3.99 10.51
CA SER A 37 6.19 -2.68 11.19
C SER A 37 5.76 -1.52 10.27
N THR A 38 6.16 -1.57 9.00
CA THR A 38 5.85 -0.52 8.01
C THR A 38 4.76 -0.92 7.02
N ASN A 39 4.44 -2.22 6.94
CA ASN A 39 3.62 -2.85 5.91
C ASN A 39 4.16 -2.68 4.48
N ILE A 40 5.45 -2.37 4.32
CA ILE A 40 6.11 -2.26 3.02
C ILE A 40 6.54 -3.65 2.54
N PHE A 41 6.20 -3.97 1.29
CA PHE A 41 6.57 -5.22 0.63
C PHE A 41 8.02 -5.13 0.16
N THR A 42 8.96 -5.55 1.02
CA THR A 42 10.40 -5.26 0.92
C THR A 42 11.04 -5.80 -0.35
N ASP A 43 10.72 -7.02 -0.78
CA ASP A 43 11.26 -7.57 -2.03
C ASP A 43 10.84 -6.73 -3.26
N ILE A 44 9.57 -6.33 -3.31
CA ILE A 44 9.03 -5.47 -4.38
C ILE A 44 9.64 -4.07 -4.30
N PHE A 45 9.78 -3.54 -3.08
CA PHE A 45 10.38 -2.24 -2.82
C PHE A 45 11.81 -2.19 -3.34
N HIS A 46 12.70 -3.07 -2.88
CA HIS A 46 14.11 -3.05 -3.31
C HIS A 46 14.26 -3.22 -4.83
N GLN A 47 13.50 -4.13 -5.44
CA GLN A 47 13.53 -4.32 -6.89
C GLN A 47 13.04 -3.06 -7.64
N SER A 48 11.97 -2.43 -7.17
CA SER A 48 11.39 -1.25 -7.80
C SER A 48 12.27 -0.02 -7.63
N ILE A 49 12.84 0.20 -6.43
CA ILE A 49 13.76 1.31 -6.16
C ILE A 49 15.00 1.22 -7.05
N LYS A 50 15.59 0.03 -7.22
CA LYS A 50 16.71 -0.17 -8.16
C LYS A 50 16.29 0.08 -9.61
N ARG A 51 15.08 -0.33 -9.99
CA ARG A 51 14.57 -0.14 -11.35
C ARG A 51 14.39 1.34 -11.70
N ILE A 52 13.87 2.15 -10.77
CA ILE A 52 13.59 3.58 -11.01
C ILE A 52 14.79 4.49 -10.68
N ASN A 53 15.80 3.97 -9.99
CA ASN A 53 17.05 4.64 -9.64
C ASN A 53 18.25 3.77 -10.07
N PRO A 54 18.62 3.77 -11.37
CA PRO A 54 19.60 2.82 -11.93
C PRO A 54 21.02 2.99 -11.36
N ASP A 55 21.33 4.13 -10.74
CA ASP A 55 22.62 4.40 -10.11
C ASP A 55 22.75 3.79 -8.70
N LEU A 56 21.67 3.21 -8.13
CA LEU A 56 21.70 2.59 -6.82
C LEU A 56 22.09 1.11 -6.88
N GLY A 57 23.08 0.74 -6.06
CA GLY A 57 23.38 -0.65 -5.75
C GLY A 57 22.42 -1.25 -4.72
N ASP A 58 22.62 -2.54 -4.45
CA ASP A 58 21.80 -3.29 -3.47
C ASP A 58 21.96 -2.77 -2.04
N LEU A 59 23.15 -2.30 -1.67
CA LEU A 59 23.39 -1.77 -0.33
C LEU A 59 22.68 -0.42 -0.17
N GLU A 60 22.77 0.44 -1.16
CA GLU A 60 22.15 1.76 -1.14
C GLU A 60 20.62 1.66 -1.14
N ALA A 61 20.05 0.72 -1.90
CA ALA A 61 18.60 0.46 -1.88
C ALA A 61 18.10 -0.05 -0.52
N LYS A 62 18.93 -0.79 0.23
CA LYS A 62 18.61 -1.22 1.60
C LYS A 62 18.72 -0.07 2.59
N GLN A 63 19.79 0.71 2.51
CA GLN A 63 19.95 1.91 3.34
C GLN A 63 18.83 2.91 3.11
N PHE A 64 18.37 3.04 1.86
CA PHE A 64 17.23 3.89 1.54
C PHE A 64 15.93 3.36 2.17
N TYR A 65 15.71 2.04 2.21
CA TYR A 65 14.60 1.47 2.96
C TYR A 65 14.68 1.82 4.45
N ASP A 66 15.86 1.65 5.08
CA ASP A 66 16.05 1.96 6.50
C ASP A 66 15.76 3.44 6.78
N GLU A 67 16.17 4.34 5.89
CA GLU A 67 15.85 5.77 5.96
C GLU A 67 14.34 6.05 5.87
N ILE A 68 13.63 5.37 4.97
CA ILE A 68 12.17 5.47 4.87
C ILE A 68 11.49 4.93 6.13
N SER A 69 11.92 3.78 6.64
CA SER A 69 11.38 3.19 7.87
C SER A 69 11.51 4.17 9.03
N LEU A 70 12.69 4.76 9.23
CA LEU A 70 12.91 5.76 10.28
C LEU A 70 12.07 7.02 10.05
N CYS A 71 11.92 7.46 8.79
CA CYS A 71 11.10 8.61 8.44
C CYS A 71 9.62 8.42 8.80
N LEU A 72 9.10 7.18 8.76
CA LEU A 72 7.71 6.87 9.12
C LEU A 72 7.46 6.93 10.63
N GLU A 73 8.52 6.90 11.46
CA GLU A 73 8.42 7.06 12.91
C GLU A 73 8.32 8.53 13.35
N ASN A 74 8.51 9.48 12.43
CA ASN A 74 8.43 10.90 12.74
C ASN A 74 7.03 11.32 13.22
N GLU A 75 6.99 12.10 14.30
CA GLU A 75 5.76 12.74 14.81
C GLU A 75 5.40 14.02 14.02
N ASP A 76 5.41 13.96 12.69
CA ASP A 76 5.20 15.09 11.78
C ASP A 76 3.95 14.97 10.89
N LEU A 77 3.04 14.07 11.26
CA LEU A 77 1.84 13.70 10.50
C LEU A 77 2.16 13.18 9.08
N GLY A 78 3.37 12.65 8.87
CA GLY A 78 3.82 12.10 7.59
C GLY A 78 4.36 13.14 6.62
N LYS A 79 4.66 14.37 7.08
CA LYS A 79 5.17 15.44 6.22
C LYS A 79 6.49 15.07 5.56
N ALA A 80 7.47 14.60 6.32
CA ALA A 80 8.77 14.20 5.77
C ALA A 80 8.64 13.04 4.78
N PHE A 81 7.76 12.07 5.08
CA PHE A 81 7.48 10.98 4.16
C PHE A 81 6.84 11.50 2.86
N TYR A 82 5.87 12.40 2.94
CA TYR A 82 5.24 13.02 1.78
C TYR A 82 6.23 13.80 0.90
N GLU A 83 7.14 14.57 1.52
CA GLU A 83 8.20 15.29 0.80
C GLU A 83 9.12 14.31 0.06
N LYS A 84 9.50 13.19 0.67
CA LYS A 84 10.28 12.13 0.01
C LYS A 84 9.50 11.45 -1.12
N LEU A 85 8.23 11.11 -0.87
CA LEU A 85 7.35 10.42 -1.82
C LEU A 85 7.14 11.22 -3.10
N THR A 86 7.06 12.55 -2.98
CA THR A 86 6.82 13.47 -4.10
C THR A 86 8.10 14.02 -4.73
N ASN A 87 9.27 13.71 -4.17
CA ASN A 87 10.55 14.17 -4.68
C ASN A 87 10.84 13.55 -6.05
N LYS A 88 11.24 14.40 -7.01
CA LYS A 88 11.60 14.01 -8.38
C LYS A 88 13.11 14.00 -8.62
N SER A 89 13.90 14.35 -7.61
CA SER A 89 15.36 14.47 -7.66
C SER A 89 16.03 13.58 -6.62
N GLY A 90 17.26 13.14 -6.91
CA GLY A 90 17.95 12.15 -6.08
C GLY A 90 17.27 10.78 -6.15
N THR A 91 17.29 10.04 -5.03
CA THR A 91 16.60 8.75 -4.95
C THR A 91 15.08 8.94 -4.89
N ARG A 92 14.39 8.38 -5.88
CA ARG A 92 12.94 8.49 -6.06
C ARG A 92 12.23 7.27 -5.46
N LEU A 93 11.07 7.50 -4.85
CA LEU A 93 10.15 6.43 -4.43
C LEU A 93 9.14 6.07 -5.54
N ILE A 94 8.76 7.05 -6.35
CA ILE A 94 7.83 6.92 -7.48
C ILE A 94 8.49 7.54 -8.72
N ASP A 95 8.43 6.83 -9.85
CA ASP A 95 8.78 7.40 -11.15
C ASP A 95 7.56 8.16 -11.71
N PHE A 96 7.55 9.47 -11.50
CA PHE A 96 6.51 10.37 -12.03
C PHE A 96 6.73 10.75 -13.49
N GLU A 97 7.89 10.44 -14.07
CA GLU A 97 8.23 10.78 -15.47
C GLU A 97 7.82 9.66 -16.41
N ASN A 98 8.05 8.41 -15.99
CA ASN A 98 7.58 7.22 -16.69
C ASN A 98 6.85 6.28 -15.73
N PHE A 99 5.52 6.35 -15.76
CA PHE A 99 4.67 5.61 -14.82
C PHE A 99 4.80 4.08 -14.97
N ASP A 100 5.12 3.59 -16.17
CA ASP A 100 5.27 2.16 -16.47
C ASP A 100 6.49 1.53 -15.77
N ASN A 101 7.40 2.36 -15.25
CA ASN A 101 8.53 1.88 -14.44
C ASN A 101 8.13 1.55 -12.99
N ASN A 102 6.92 1.91 -12.55
CA ASN A 102 6.43 1.58 -11.21
C ASN A 102 5.74 0.20 -11.21
N THR A 103 5.80 -0.52 -10.09
CA THR A 103 4.91 -1.68 -9.88
C THR A 103 3.62 -1.23 -9.24
N PHE A 104 2.51 -1.84 -9.66
CA PHE A 104 1.17 -1.62 -9.11
C PHE A 104 0.65 -2.95 -8.63
N ASN A 105 0.41 -3.07 -7.33
CA ASN A 105 -0.07 -4.31 -6.74
C ASN A 105 -1.31 -4.07 -5.90
N VAL A 106 -2.19 -5.07 -5.85
CA VAL A 106 -3.39 -5.05 -5.02
C VAL A 106 -3.34 -6.23 -4.06
N VAL A 107 -3.60 -5.97 -2.79
CA VAL A 107 -3.69 -6.98 -1.74
C VAL A 107 -4.97 -6.79 -0.94
N THR A 108 -5.44 -7.85 -0.28
CA THR A 108 -6.67 -7.83 0.51
C THR A 108 -6.37 -8.23 1.93
N GLU A 109 -7.07 -7.64 2.90
CA GLU A 109 -7.01 -8.06 4.31
C GLU A 109 -5.62 -7.97 4.95
N LEU A 110 -4.77 -7.05 4.47
CA LEU A 110 -3.47 -6.76 5.08
C LEU A 110 -3.70 -6.10 6.44
N ALA A 111 -3.14 -6.69 7.50
CA ALA A 111 -3.32 -6.22 8.86
C ALA A 111 -2.25 -5.18 9.22
N TYR A 112 -2.69 -3.98 9.59
CA TYR A 112 -1.89 -2.93 10.20
C TYR A 112 -1.99 -3.08 11.71
N LYS A 113 -0.85 -3.29 12.37
CA LYS A 113 -0.77 -3.45 13.82
C LYS A 113 0.08 -2.33 14.40
N LYS A 114 -0.43 -1.66 15.41
CA LYS A 114 0.32 -0.71 16.21
C LYS A 114 -0.09 -0.89 17.66
N ASP A 115 0.86 -1.25 18.51
CA ASP A 115 0.62 -1.59 19.92
C ASP A 115 -0.51 -2.62 20.05
N ASP A 116 -1.59 -2.30 20.76
CA ASP A 116 -2.76 -3.16 20.96
C ASP A 116 -3.88 -2.94 19.92
N GLU A 117 -3.66 -2.07 18.92
CA GLU A 117 -4.62 -1.75 17.87
C GLU A 117 -4.32 -2.51 16.57
N GLU A 118 -5.37 -3.12 16.01
CA GLU A 118 -5.34 -3.75 14.69
C GLU A 118 -6.36 -3.09 13.76
N PHE A 119 -5.89 -2.70 12.58
CA PHE A 119 -6.72 -2.22 11.49
C PHE A 119 -6.47 -3.06 10.25
N ARG A 120 -7.55 -3.53 9.61
CA ARG A 120 -7.48 -4.41 8.44
C ARG A 120 -8.42 -3.90 7.36
N PRO A 121 -7.92 -3.09 6.42
CA PRO A 121 -8.71 -2.66 5.28
C PRO A 121 -9.07 -3.83 4.36
N ASP A 122 -10.21 -3.71 3.67
CA ASP A 122 -10.64 -4.73 2.72
C ASP A 122 -9.64 -4.92 1.56
N ILE A 123 -9.18 -3.82 0.96
CA ILE A 123 -8.31 -3.80 -0.21
C ILE A 123 -7.25 -2.71 0.00
N ILE A 124 -5.99 -3.04 -0.27
CA ILE A 124 -4.85 -2.12 -0.21
C ILE A 124 -4.20 -2.07 -1.59
N LEU A 125 -3.87 -0.86 -2.03
CA LEU A 125 -3.13 -0.60 -3.25
C LEU A 125 -1.70 -0.25 -2.90
N LEU A 126 -0.78 -0.97 -3.54
CA LEU A 126 0.65 -0.79 -3.39
C LEU A 126 1.22 -0.14 -4.65
N ILE A 127 2.17 0.77 -4.48
CA ILE A 127 3.02 1.27 -5.56
C ILE A 127 4.47 1.05 -5.16
N ASN A 128 5.26 0.35 -5.98
CA ASN A 128 6.65 0.01 -5.66
C ASN A 128 6.80 -0.67 -4.27
N GLY A 129 5.82 -1.49 -3.89
CA GLY A 129 5.76 -2.16 -2.59
C GLY A 129 5.28 -1.30 -1.41
N LEU A 130 5.09 0.02 -1.60
CA LEU A 130 4.59 0.93 -0.58
C LEU A 130 3.06 0.87 -0.51
N PRO A 131 2.44 0.68 0.67
CA PRO A 131 0.99 0.81 0.84
C PRO A 131 0.57 2.29 0.87
N LEU A 132 0.01 2.79 -0.23
CA LEU A 132 -0.31 4.22 -0.38
C LEU A 132 -1.81 4.54 -0.37
N ALA A 133 -2.66 3.54 -0.61
CA ALA A 133 -4.11 3.71 -0.54
C ALA A 133 -4.80 2.44 -0.08
N PHE A 134 -5.94 2.59 0.59
CA PHE A 134 -6.85 1.49 0.87
C PHE A 134 -8.26 1.81 0.40
N ILE A 135 -9.02 0.77 0.10
CA ILE A 135 -10.43 0.83 -0.30
C ILE A 135 -11.20 -0.03 0.70
N GLU A 136 -12.13 0.60 1.40
CA GLU A 136 -13.11 -0.07 2.25
C GLU A 136 -14.36 -0.35 1.43
N VAL A 137 -14.80 -1.61 1.35
CA VAL A 137 -16.06 -1.93 0.69
C VAL A 137 -17.19 -1.90 1.71
N LYS A 138 -18.43 -1.72 1.24
CA LYS A 138 -19.66 -1.83 2.06
C LYS A 138 -20.77 -2.45 1.24
N LYS A 139 -21.71 -3.14 1.89
CA LYS A 139 -22.94 -3.62 1.23
C LYS A 139 -23.84 -2.44 0.79
N PRO A 140 -24.51 -2.56 -0.37
CA PRO A 140 -25.54 -1.59 -0.76
C PRO A 140 -26.70 -1.59 0.26
N ASN A 141 -27.27 -0.41 0.55
CA ASN A 141 -28.38 -0.15 1.49
C ASN A 141 -28.07 -0.24 3.00
N ASN A 142 -26.82 -0.05 3.41
CA ASN A 142 -26.52 0.17 4.83
C ASN A 142 -26.94 1.60 5.23
N GLN A 143 -28.01 1.77 6.03
CA GLN A 143 -28.61 3.08 6.32
C GLN A 143 -27.63 4.07 6.99
N ASP A 144 -26.70 3.58 7.82
CA ASP A 144 -25.63 4.39 8.41
C ASP A 144 -24.31 4.35 7.61
N GLY A 145 -24.20 3.40 6.68
CA GLY A 145 -23.10 3.13 5.73
C GLY A 145 -21.81 3.93 5.88
N ILE A 146 -21.61 4.88 4.95
CA ILE A 146 -20.40 5.71 4.84
C ILE A 146 -20.26 6.68 6.02
N LEU A 147 -21.38 7.15 6.59
CA LEU A 147 -21.37 8.12 7.70
C LEU A 147 -20.86 7.51 9.01
N ALA A 148 -21.20 6.25 9.29
CA ALA A 148 -20.66 5.52 10.43
C ALA A 148 -19.16 5.25 10.28
N GLU A 149 -18.70 4.96 9.06
CA GLU A 149 -17.27 4.74 8.78
C GLU A 149 -16.48 6.05 8.91
N HIS A 150 -16.97 7.16 8.35
CA HIS A 150 -16.35 8.47 8.55
C HIS A 150 -16.23 8.85 10.02
N LYS A 151 -17.29 8.59 10.82
CA LYS A 151 -17.24 8.83 12.27
C LYS A 151 -16.18 7.95 12.94
N ARG A 152 -16.10 6.66 12.59
CA ARG A 152 -15.08 5.74 13.11
C ARG A 152 -13.66 6.19 12.82
N ILE A 153 -13.41 6.63 11.59
CA ILE A 153 -12.09 7.15 11.17
C ILE A 153 -11.73 8.43 11.95
N GLN A 154 -12.70 9.31 12.23
CA GLN A 154 -12.47 10.55 12.99
C GLN A 154 -12.31 10.35 14.50
N THR A 155 -12.77 9.22 15.03
CA THR A 155 -12.66 8.89 16.46
C THR A 155 -11.47 8.00 16.81
N ARG A 156 -10.69 7.58 15.80
CA ARG A 156 -9.37 6.96 15.97
C ARG A 156 -8.31 8.05 15.92
#